data_AF-A0A1R2ALS1-F1
#
_entry.id   AF-A0A1R2ALS1-F1
#
_cell.length_a   1.000
_cell.length_b   1.000
_cell.length_c   1.000
_cell.angle_alpha   90.00
_cell.angle_beta   90.00
_cell.angle_gamma   90.00
#
_symmetry.space_group_name_H-M   'P 1'
#
loop_
_entity.id
_entity.type
_entity.pdbx_description
1 polymer ?
#
loop_
_entity_poly.entity_id
_entity_poly.type
_entity_poly.pdbx_seq_one_letter_code
_entity_poly.pdbx_strand_id
1 'polypeptide(L)'
;MDYKCWCCPAEAIWVCDCPQDSRSCEKHYRDHKKKYKRCLPDFVKDAIIESDNAIKCLELEYAKLTQDMMIEIENYYNQNLNYLHSKKNEARGFIYRKMNDEADGIKVWARTLNLKERDKNQFLFSMREILGIDSASSNIAIAVENLEQTCERIEEIENKFNYRNEENREFQIKVQDEENIKKMTVDEFMSKINKENYQSFEFEEIKYIMIELNFEGFKEEFITDRYQFIVQISHTNDKKYIFVCKFLSRL
;
A
#
# COMPACT_ATOMS: atom_id res chain seq x y z
N MET A 1 15.45 22.17 18.68
CA MET A 1 15.27 22.64 20.08
C MET A 1 15.64 24.11 20.11
N ASP A 2 14.79 24.98 20.66
CA ASP A 2 15.08 26.41 20.69
C ASP A 2 16.10 26.72 21.80
N TYR A 3 17.30 27.17 21.43
CA TYR A 3 18.31 27.71 22.36
C TYR A 3 17.94 29.11 22.83
N LYS A 4 16.79 29.22 23.50
CA LYS A 4 16.26 30.49 24.03
C LYS A 4 16.72 30.70 25.47
N CYS A 5 16.87 31.97 25.80
CA CYS A 5 17.06 32.44 27.16
C CYS A 5 15.88 31.97 28.04
N TRP A 6 16.16 31.60 29.27
CA TRP A 6 15.15 31.04 30.18
C TRP A 6 13.95 31.97 30.43
N CYS A 7 14.15 33.29 30.41
CA CYS A 7 13.12 34.29 30.72
C CYS A 7 12.75 35.22 29.56
N CYS A 8 13.25 35.01 28.34
CA CYS A 8 12.87 35.84 27.20
C CYS A 8 13.09 35.11 25.86
N PRO A 9 12.49 35.59 24.75
CA PRO A 9 12.62 34.91 23.46
C PRO A 9 14.00 35.09 22.80
N ALA A 10 14.91 35.86 23.39
CA ALA A 10 16.25 36.06 22.85
C ALA A 10 17.08 34.77 22.93
N GLU A 11 18.06 34.65 22.05
CA GLU A 11 19.00 33.54 22.02
C GLU A 11 19.84 33.46 23.31
N ALA A 12 20.02 32.25 23.82
CA ALA A 12 20.92 31.97 24.94
C ALA A 12 22.35 31.80 24.42
N ILE A 13 23.26 32.62 24.94
CA ILE A 13 24.70 32.60 24.57
C ILE A 13 25.61 32.31 25.77
N TRP A 14 25.02 32.21 26.96
CA TRP A 14 25.68 31.86 28.21
C TRP A 14 25.00 30.65 28.85
N VAL A 15 25.80 29.73 29.37
CA VAL A 15 25.34 28.59 30.17
C VAL A 15 25.94 28.68 31.58
N CYS A 16 25.18 28.36 32.62
CA CYS A 16 25.69 28.28 33.99
C CYS A 16 25.10 27.05 34.70
N ASP A 17 25.83 26.47 35.64
CA ASP A 17 25.40 25.29 36.42
C ASP A 17 24.37 25.61 37.53
N CYS A 18 23.80 26.81 37.51
CA CYS A 18 22.81 27.20 38.51
C CYS A 18 21.48 26.43 38.30
N PRO A 19 20.86 25.87 39.36
CA PRO A 19 19.68 25.00 39.25
C PRO A 19 18.45 25.61 38.58
N GLN A 20 18.36 26.93 38.49
CA GLN A 20 17.17 27.63 37.97
C GLN A 20 17.43 28.48 36.70
N ASP A 21 18.69 28.77 36.35
CA ASP A 21 19.04 29.77 35.32
C ASP A 21 20.14 29.27 34.37
N SER A 22 19.97 28.06 33.82
CA SER A 22 21.09 27.41 33.10
C SER A 22 21.41 27.99 31.73
N ARG A 23 20.52 28.81 31.12
CA ARG A 23 20.70 29.35 29.77
C ARG A 23 20.22 30.80 29.67
N SER A 24 21.13 31.73 29.40
CA SER A 24 20.84 33.16 29.43
C SER A 24 21.32 33.89 28.18
N CYS A 25 20.57 34.91 27.75
CA CYS A 25 21.09 35.93 26.84
C CYS A 25 22.04 36.86 27.59
N GLU A 26 22.80 37.70 26.86
CA GLU A 26 23.76 38.65 27.42
C GLU A 26 23.18 39.51 28.57
N LYS A 27 21.96 40.01 28.38
CA LYS A 27 21.29 40.87 29.37
C LYS A 27 21.00 40.10 30.67
N HIS A 28 20.32 38.96 30.57
CA HIS A 28 19.91 38.19 31.73
C HIS A 28 21.09 37.52 32.43
N TYR A 29 22.15 37.20 31.69
CA TYR A 29 23.42 36.79 32.29
C TYR A 29 24.02 37.88 33.19
N ARG A 30 24.08 39.14 32.72
CA ARG A 30 24.59 40.24 33.53
C ARG A 30 23.77 40.45 34.81
N ASP A 31 22.46 40.30 34.72
CA ASP A 31 21.57 40.41 35.89
C ASP A 31 21.77 39.23 36.86
N HIS A 32 21.90 38.02 36.33
CA HIS A 32 22.24 36.83 37.11
C HIS A 32 23.59 36.97 37.82
N LYS A 33 24.64 37.44 37.13
CA LYS A 33 25.98 37.65 37.70
C LYS A 33 26.01 38.68 38.82
N LYS A 34 25.19 39.74 38.73
CA LYS A 34 25.03 40.72 39.81
C LYS A 34 24.43 40.09 41.06
N LYS A 35 23.43 39.21 40.89
CA LYS A 35 22.71 38.54 41.99
C LYS A 35 23.52 37.40 42.60
N TYR A 36 24.26 36.64 41.79
CA TYR A 36 25.00 35.45 42.19
C TYR A 36 26.48 35.55 41.81
N LYS A 37 27.29 36.15 42.69
CA LYS A 37 28.72 36.42 42.45
C LYS A 37 29.62 35.18 42.30
N ARG A 38 29.11 33.97 42.59
CA ARG A 38 29.88 32.72 42.59
C ARG A 38 29.58 31.77 41.42
N CYS A 39 28.70 32.14 40.49
CA CYS A 39 28.47 31.33 39.28
C CYS A 39 29.74 31.34 38.40
N LEU A 40 30.04 30.18 37.79
CA LEU A 40 31.03 29.99 36.73
C LEU A 40 30.26 29.81 35.40
N PRO A 41 30.08 30.89 34.63
CA PRO A 41 29.34 30.85 33.38
C PRO A 41 30.26 30.57 32.19
N ASP A 42 29.79 29.75 31.26
CA ASP A 42 30.47 29.48 29.99
C ASP A 42 29.81 30.28 28.87
N PHE A 43 30.65 30.95 28.08
CA PHE A 43 30.22 31.58 26.83
C PHE A 43 30.19 30.51 25.73
N VAL A 44 29.00 30.15 25.27
CA VAL A 44 28.83 29.01 24.35
C VAL A 44 28.68 29.42 22.89
N LYS A 45 28.53 30.72 22.60
CA LYS A 45 28.27 31.19 21.24
C LYS A 45 29.37 30.79 20.26
N ASP A 46 30.62 30.95 20.66
CA ASP A 46 31.76 30.62 19.80
C ASP A 46 31.84 29.11 19.53
N ALA A 47 31.60 28.29 20.57
CA ALA A 47 31.54 26.84 20.43
C ALA A 47 30.39 26.37 19.51
N ILE A 48 29.23 27.04 19.57
CA ILE A 48 28.10 26.78 18.66
C ILE A 48 28.50 27.13 17.23
N ILE A 49 29.08 28.31 17.00
CA ILE A 49 29.53 28.75 15.67
C ILE A 49 30.59 27.79 15.11
N GLU A 50 31.55 27.37 15.93
CA GLU A 50 32.57 26.41 15.55
C GLU A 50 31.97 25.05 15.16
N SER A 51 31.00 24.56 15.95
CA SER A 51 30.27 23.32 15.67
C SER A 51 29.46 23.43 14.37
N ASP A 52 28.72 24.51 14.17
CA ASP A 52 27.94 24.77 12.94
C ASP A 52 28.85 24.85 11.71
N ASN A 53 30.00 25.51 11.84
CA ASN A 53 30.97 25.59 10.75
C ASN A 53 31.57 24.22 10.45
N ALA A 54 31.90 23.42 11.47
CA ALA A 54 32.40 22.06 11.27
C ALA A 54 31.37 21.17 10.57
N ILE A 55 30.08 21.25 10.96
CA ILE A 55 28.99 20.53 10.30
C ILE A 55 28.85 20.98 8.84
N LYS A 56 28.82 22.30 8.57
CA LYS A 56 28.74 22.81 7.19
C LYS A 56 29.93 22.39 6.33
N CYS A 57 31.14 22.38 6.89
CA CYS A 57 32.32 21.86 6.20
C CYS A 57 32.12 20.38 5.83
N LEU A 58 31.64 19.57 6.77
CA LEU A 58 31.36 18.17 6.53
C LEU A 58 30.25 17.96 5.47
N GLU A 59 29.18 18.76 5.50
CA GLU A 59 28.12 18.75 4.48
C GLU A 59 28.68 19.02 3.07
N LEU A 60 29.56 20.01 2.94
CA LEU A 60 30.23 20.34 1.68
C LEU A 60 31.16 19.22 1.21
N GLU A 61 31.89 18.59 2.13
CA GLU A 61 32.76 17.44 1.82
C GLU A 61 31.95 16.25 1.33
N TYR A 62 30.82 15.92 1.98
CA TYR A 62 29.91 14.86 1.50
C TYR A 62 29.32 15.17 0.13
N ALA A 63 28.89 16.41 -0.11
CA ALA A 63 28.38 16.84 -1.40
C ALA A 63 29.44 16.67 -2.50
N LYS A 64 30.67 17.09 -2.23
CA LYS A 64 31.79 16.94 -3.17
C LYS A 64 32.13 15.47 -3.42
N LEU A 65 32.25 14.66 -2.37
CA LEU A 65 32.52 13.23 -2.49
C LEU A 65 31.45 12.54 -3.37
N THR A 66 30.18 12.87 -3.14
CA THR A 66 29.07 12.32 -3.94
C THR A 66 29.19 12.71 -5.41
N GLN A 67 29.52 13.97 -5.71
CA GLN A 67 29.74 14.42 -7.09
C GLN A 67 30.92 13.69 -7.75
N ASP A 68 32.05 13.57 -7.04
CA ASP A 68 33.23 12.86 -7.53
C ASP A 68 32.91 11.38 -7.82
N MET A 69 32.13 10.72 -6.95
CA MET A 69 31.67 9.34 -7.16
C MET A 69 30.73 9.21 -8.37
N MET A 70 29.81 10.16 -8.57
CA MET A 70 28.92 10.15 -9.73
C MET A 70 29.71 10.26 -11.05
N ILE A 71 30.71 11.15 -11.08
CA ILE A 71 31.60 11.30 -12.25
C ILE A 71 32.34 10.00 -12.54
N GLU A 72 32.90 9.36 -11.51
CA GLU A 72 33.59 8.08 -11.69
C GLU A 72 32.65 6.97 -12.17
N ILE A 73 31.44 6.86 -11.60
CA ILE A 73 30.42 5.90 -12.05
C ILE A 73 30.06 6.12 -13.52
N GLU A 74 29.87 7.38 -13.94
CA GLU A 74 29.60 7.74 -15.32
C GLU A 74 30.77 7.36 -16.24
N ASN A 75 32.02 7.61 -15.82
CA ASN A 75 33.21 7.21 -16.55
C ASN A 75 33.26 5.69 -16.77
N TYR A 76 33.05 4.89 -15.71
CA TYR A 76 33.02 3.42 -15.82
C TYR A 76 31.86 2.93 -16.70
N TYR A 77 30.69 3.57 -16.61
CA TYR A 77 29.56 3.26 -17.47
C TYR A 77 29.92 3.47 -18.95
N ASN A 78 30.50 4.63 -19.28
CA ASN A 78 30.92 4.96 -20.65
C ASN A 78 32.02 4.02 -21.16
N GLN A 79 33.00 3.66 -20.33
CA GLN A 79 34.02 2.67 -20.68
C GLN A 79 33.39 1.30 -21.00
N ASN A 80 32.44 0.84 -20.18
CA ASN A 80 31.73 -0.41 -20.41
C ASN A 80 30.91 -0.38 -21.71
N LEU A 81 30.20 0.72 -21.99
CA LEU A 81 29.48 0.89 -23.25
C LEU A 81 30.42 0.85 -24.46
N ASN A 82 31.53 1.59 -24.39
CA ASN A 82 32.53 1.60 -25.46
C ASN A 82 33.09 0.20 -25.72
N TYR A 83 33.36 -0.56 -24.65
CA TYR A 83 33.79 -1.94 -24.76
C TYR A 83 32.73 -2.84 -25.42
N LEU A 84 31.46 -2.72 -25.02
CA LEU A 84 30.35 -3.45 -25.65
C LEU A 84 30.18 -3.09 -27.14
N HIS A 85 30.32 -1.81 -27.49
CA HIS A 85 30.31 -1.36 -28.88
C HIS A 85 31.47 -1.95 -29.68
N SER A 86 32.67 -1.98 -29.10
CA SER A 86 33.85 -2.63 -29.71
C SER A 86 33.58 -4.11 -29.96
N LYS A 87 33.07 -4.85 -28.97
CA LYS A 87 32.68 -6.27 -29.13
C LYS A 87 31.60 -6.50 -30.17
N LYS A 88 30.61 -5.60 -30.28
CA LYS A 88 29.61 -5.64 -31.35
C LYS A 88 30.23 -5.47 -32.73
N ASN A 89 31.18 -4.55 -32.88
CA ASN A 89 31.89 -4.34 -34.15
C ASN A 89 32.80 -5.51 -34.49
N GLU A 90 33.47 -6.09 -33.50
CA GLU A 90 34.28 -7.31 -33.64
C GLU A 90 33.43 -8.47 -34.17
N ALA A 91 32.27 -8.72 -33.56
CA ALA A 91 31.33 -9.75 -34.02
C ALA A 91 30.87 -9.53 -35.47
N ARG A 92 30.54 -8.29 -35.85
CA ARG A 92 30.22 -7.94 -37.25
C ARG A 92 31.38 -8.27 -38.19
N GLY A 93 32.61 -7.96 -37.78
CA GLY A 93 33.81 -8.28 -38.55
C GLY A 93 34.02 -9.78 -38.76
N PHE A 94 33.72 -10.62 -37.75
CA PHE A 94 33.75 -12.07 -37.90
C PHE A 94 32.68 -12.58 -38.87
N ILE A 95 31.45 -12.07 -38.77
CA ILE A 95 30.35 -12.44 -39.67
C ILE A 95 30.69 -12.13 -41.13
N TYR A 96 31.21 -10.94 -41.43
CA TYR A 96 31.60 -10.58 -42.80
C TYR A 96 32.70 -11.48 -43.37
N ARG A 97 33.59 -11.99 -42.51
CA ARG A 97 34.65 -12.93 -42.87
C ARG A 97 34.21 -14.39 -42.87
N LYS A 98 32.92 -14.67 -42.61
CA LYS A 98 32.34 -16.03 -42.49
C LYS A 98 32.96 -16.86 -41.36
N MET A 99 33.44 -16.21 -40.31
CA MET A 99 34.01 -16.80 -39.09
C MET A 99 32.89 -16.95 -38.04
N ASN A 100 32.00 -17.92 -38.26
CA ASN A 100 30.76 -18.03 -37.48
C ASN A 100 31.00 -18.47 -36.03
N ASP A 101 31.98 -19.35 -35.79
CA ASP A 101 32.27 -19.88 -34.45
C ASP A 101 32.78 -18.76 -33.51
N GLU A 102 33.62 -17.86 -34.01
CA GLU A 102 34.12 -16.71 -33.26
C GLU A 102 33.02 -15.69 -32.96
N ALA A 103 32.13 -15.45 -33.93
CA ALA A 103 30.96 -14.59 -33.74
C ALA A 103 29.99 -15.17 -32.69
N ASP A 104 29.75 -16.48 -32.73
CA ASP A 104 28.95 -17.18 -31.72
C ASP A 104 29.63 -17.19 -30.35
N GLY A 105 30.97 -17.21 -30.28
CA GLY A 105 31.73 -17.01 -29.05
C GLY A 105 31.39 -15.69 -28.34
N ILE A 106 31.35 -14.57 -29.07
CA ILE A 106 30.95 -13.26 -28.51
C ILE A 106 29.48 -13.31 -28.05
N LYS A 107 28.59 -13.95 -28.81
CA LYS A 107 27.18 -14.09 -28.44
C LYS A 107 26.99 -14.90 -27.15
N VAL A 108 27.73 -15.99 -26.98
CA VAL A 108 27.74 -16.78 -25.72
C VAL A 108 28.28 -15.93 -24.59
N TRP A 109 29.43 -15.27 -24.77
CA TRP A 109 30.00 -14.36 -23.78
C TRP A 109 28.99 -13.29 -23.33
N ALA A 110 28.31 -12.61 -24.26
CA ALA A 110 27.33 -11.57 -23.93
C ALA A 110 26.17 -12.11 -23.06
N ARG A 111 25.74 -13.36 -23.28
CA ARG A 111 24.72 -14.02 -22.44
C ARG A 111 25.22 -14.31 -21.03
N THR A 112 26.52 -14.58 -20.85
CA THR A 112 27.11 -14.85 -19.53
C THR A 112 27.23 -13.62 -18.64
N LEU A 113 27.17 -12.39 -19.19
CA LEU A 113 27.34 -11.15 -18.41
C LEU A 113 26.23 -10.92 -17.36
N ASN A 114 25.09 -11.61 -17.46
CA ASN A 114 23.93 -11.58 -16.56
C ASN A 114 23.80 -10.35 -15.66
N LEU A 115 23.76 -9.16 -16.27
CA LEU A 115 23.83 -7.89 -15.53
C LEU A 115 22.59 -7.62 -14.66
N LYS A 116 21.48 -8.32 -14.93
CA LYS A 116 20.22 -8.20 -14.19
C LYS A 116 20.27 -8.82 -12.79
N GLU A 117 21.20 -9.76 -12.57
CA GLU A 117 21.36 -10.46 -11.29
C GLU A 117 22.44 -9.86 -10.39
N ARG A 118 23.01 -8.70 -10.75
CA ARG A 118 23.90 -8.01 -9.81
C ARG A 118 23.11 -7.66 -8.56
N ASP A 119 23.60 -8.14 -7.41
CA ASP A 119 22.94 -7.95 -6.12
C ASP A 119 22.91 -6.45 -5.78
N LYS A 120 21.74 -5.84 -5.99
CA LYS A 120 21.46 -4.45 -5.65
C LYS A 120 21.79 -4.19 -4.17
N ASN A 121 21.55 -5.17 -3.29
CA ASN A 121 21.79 -5.01 -1.87
C ASN A 121 23.28 -4.97 -1.56
N GLN A 122 24.10 -5.75 -2.25
CA GLN A 122 25.56 -5.71 -2.09
C GLN A 122 26.15 -4.36 -2.55
N PHE A 123 25.61 -3.79 -3.63
CA PHE A 123 25.99 -2.45 -4.08
C PHE A 123 25.58 -1.39 -3.04
N LEU A 124 24.32 -1.41 -2.60
CA LEU A 124 23.82 -0.47 -1.60
C LEU A 124 24.59 -0.57 -0.27
N PHE A 125 24.92 -1.80 0.15
CA PHE A 125 25.72 -2.05 1.34
C PHE A 125 27.11 -1.42 1.21
N SER A 126 27.82 -1.71 0.12
CA SER A 126 29.15 -1.11 -0.15
C SER A 126 29.10 0.42 -0.18
N MET A 127 28.05 0.99 -0.76
CA MET A 127 27.87 2.44 -0.84
C MET A 127 27.64 3.07 0.52
N ARG A 128 26.88 2.41 1.42
CA ARG A 128 26.67 2.89 2.79
C ARG A 128 27.97 2.90 3.60
N GLU A 129 28.80 1.86 3.45
CA GLU A 129 30.12 1.81 4.09
C GLU A 129 31.04 2.92 3.59
N ILE A 130 31.11 3.16 2.26
CA ILE A 130 31.94 4.22 1.68
C ILE A 130 31.52 5.60 2.18
N LEU A 131 30.21 5.84 2.33
CA LEU A 131 29.66 7.11 2.82
C LEU A 131 29.69 7.23 4.35
N GLY A 132 30.35 6.31 5.07
CA GLY A 132 30.50 6.41 6.52
C GLY A 132 29.19 6.32 7.29
N ILE A 133 28.15 5.72 6.70
CA ILE A 133 26.87 5.49 7.36
C ILE A 133 27.06 4.28 8.29
N ASP A 134 27.52 4.54 9.52
CA ASP A 134 27.63 3.56 10.61
C ASP A 134 26.38 2.66 10.69
N SER A 135 26.57 1.38 10.98
CA SER A 135 25.53 0.44 11.41
C SER A 135 24.46 1.00 12.37
N ALA A 136 24.79 1.92 13.29
CA ALA A 136 23.85 2.56 14.19
C ALA A 136 22.95 3.59 13.49
N SER A 137 23.47 4.34 12.51
CA SER A 137 22.68 5.21 11.63
C SER A 137 22.01 4.43 10.48
N SER A 138 22.56 3.28 10.11
CA SER A 138 22.00 2.30 9.17
C SER A 138 20.68 1.72 9.68
N ASN A 139 20.50 1.52 10.99
CA ASN A 139 19.20 1.13 11.55
C ASN A 139 18.09 2.15 11.26
N ILE A 140 18.42 3.45 11.22
CA ILE A 140 17.47 4.51 10.87
C ILE A 140 17.23 4.51 9.35
N ALA A 141 18.28 4.37 8.54
CA ALA A 141 18.14 4.30 7.07
C ALA A 141 17.36 3.05 6.61
N ILE A 142 17.60 1.89 7.22
CA ILE A 142 16.85 0.64 7.00
C ILE A 142 15.40 0.82 7.46
N ALA A 143 15.15 1.50 8.58
CA ALA A 143 13.79 1.79 9.03
C ALA A 143 13.05 2.70 8.02
N VAL A 144 13.73 3.68 7.42
CA VAL A 144 13.17 4.56 6.40
C VAL A 144 12.87 3.81 5.10
N GLU A 145 13.79 2.99 4.58
CA GLU A 145 13.54 2.15 3.39
C GLU A 145 12.40 1.15 3.61
N ASN A 146 12.33 0.53 4.81
CA ASN A 146 11.22 -0.35 5.16
C ASN A 146 9.89 0.40 5.23
N LEU A 147 9.91 1.67 5.69
CA LEU A 147 8.75 2.55 5.69
C LEU A 147 8.30 2.89 4.27
N GLU A 148 9.23 3.25 3.37
CA GLU A 148 8.92 3.54 1.97
C GLU A 148 8.31 2.33 1.26
N GLN A 149 8.90 1.14 1.40
CA GLN A 149 8.32 -0.10 0.86
C GLN A 149 6.94 -0.42 1.46
N THR A 150 6.74 -0.08 2.74
CA THR A 150 5.44 -0.26 3.39
C THR A 150 4.41 0.72 2.83
N CYS A 151 4.79 1.98 2.58
CA CYS A 151 3.94 2.98 1.95
C CYS A 151 3.53 2.58 0.53
N GLU A 152 4.47 2.12 -0.31
CA GLU A 152 4.17 1.62 -1.66
C GLU A 152 3.16 0.45 -1.62
N ARG A 153 3.33 -0.48 -0.66
CA ARG A 153 2.39 -1.60 -0.47
C ARG A 153 1.02 -1.15 0.00
N ILE A 154 0.93 -0.13 0.85
CA ILE A 154 -0.35 0.44 1.30
C ILE A 154 -1.07 1.07 0.11
N GLU A 155 -0.37 1.85 -0.70
CA GLU A 155 -0.94 2.50 -1.90
C GLU A 155 -1.46 1.46 -2.91
N GLU A 156 -0.73 0.36 -3.13
CA GLU A 156 -1.24 -0.76 -3.94
C GLU A 156 -2.51 -1.39 -3.36
N ILE A 157 -2.58 -1.56 -2.04
CA ILE A 157 -3.75 -2.13 -1.36
C ILE A 157 -4.95 -1.18 -1.47
N GLU A 158 -4.74 0.12 -1.25
CA GLU A 158 -5.78 1.14 -1.40
C GLU A 158 -6.33 1.18 -2.82
N ASN A 159 -5.45 1.13 -3.84
CA ASN A 159 -5.87 1.06 -5.24
C ASN A 159 -6.69 -0.20 -5.54
N LYS A 160 -6.25 -1.38 -5.05
CA LYS A 160 -7.00 -2.64 -5.19
C LYS A 160 -8.35 -2.59 -4.48
N PHE A 161 -8.40 -1.96 -3.31
CA PHE A 161 -9.63 -1.81 -2.54
C PHE A 161 -10.62 -0.90 -3.26
N ASN A 162 -10.17 0.25 -3.76
CA ASN A 162 -10.99 1.19 -4.51
C ASN A 162 -11.57 0.56 -5.78
N TYR A 163 -10.75 -0.16 -6.55
CA TYR A 163 -11.20 -0.89 -7.73
C TYR A 163 -12.31 -1.90 -7.42
N ARG A 164 -12.11 -2.76 -6.39
CA ARG A 164 -13.16 -3.73 -5.99
C ARG A 164 -14.41 -3.06 -5.48
N ASN A 165 -14.29 -1.90 -4.84
CA ASN A 165 -15.42 -1.16 -4.32
C ASN A 165 -16.27 -0.57 -5.45
N GLU A 166 -15.63 -0.12 -6.54
CA GLU A 166 -16.33 0.29 -7.77
C GLU A 166 -17.04 -0.89 -8.44
N GLU A 167 -16.37 -2.05 -8.61
CA GLU A 167 -17.02 -3.26 -9.13
C GLU A 167 -18.25 -3.65 -8.31
N ASN A 168 -18.13 -3.64 -6.98
CA ASN A 168 -19.25 -3.95 -6.09
C ASN A 168 -20.42 -2.97 -6.22
N ARG A 169 -20.15 -1.68 -6.45
CA ARG A 169 -21.20 -0.69 -6.71
C ARG A 169 -21.92 -0.97 -8.03
N GLU A 170 -21.18 -1.34 -9.08
CA GLU A 170 -21.79 -1.73 -10.35
C GLU A 170 -22.67 -2.99 -10.22
N PHE A 171 -22.24 -3.97 -9.42
CA PHE A 171 -23.06 -5.15 -9.13
C PHE A 171 -24.32 -4.80 -8.36
N GLN A 172 -24.26 -3.91 -7.37
CA GLN A 172 -25.45 -3.46 -6.62
C GLN A 172 -26.45 -2.74 -7.52
N ILE A 173 -25.98 -1.92 -8.46
CA ILE A 173 -26.84 -1.22 -9.43
C ILE A 173 -27.53 -2.23 -10.36
N LYS A 174 -26.80 -3.23 -10.87
CA LYS A 174 -27.36 -4.29 -11.74
C LYS A 174 -28.41 -5.14 -11.02
N VAL A 175 -28.19 -5.47 -9.75
CA VAL A 175 -29.15 -6.22 -8.94
C VAL A 175 -30.43 -5.40 -8.69
N GLN A 176 -30.32 -4.09 -8.47
CA GLN A 176 -31.51 -3.22 -8.35
C GLN A 176 -32.31 -3.10 -9.66
N ASP A 177 -31.63 -3.09 -10.81
CA ASP A 177 -32.31 -3.06 -12.11
C ASP A 177 -33.01 -4.40 -12.45
N GLU A 178 -32.45 -5.53 -11.99
CA GLU A 178 -33.08 -6.86 -12.12
C GLU A 178 -34.22 -7.10 -11.12
N GLU A 179 -34.24 -6.44 -9.95
CA GLU A 179 -35.35 -6.51 -9.00
C GLU A 179 -36.64 -5.78 -9.46
N ASN A 180 -36.59 -5.07 -10.60
CA ASN A 180 -37.79 -4.56 -11.29
C ASN A 180 -38.54 -5.62 -12.13
N ILE A 181 -38.28 -6.91 -11.88
CA ILE A 181 -39.16 -8.00 -12.34
C ILE A 181 -40.55 -7.76 -11.74
N LYS A 182 -41.54 -7.65 -12.63
CA LYS A 182 -42.94 -7.40 -12.32
C LYS A 182 -43.44 -8.40 -11.27
N LYS A 183 -43.53 -7.97 -10.00
CA LYS A 183 -44.02 -8.81 -8.88
C LYS A 183 -45.34 -9.46 -9.26
N MET A 184 -45.37 -10.79 -9.27
CA MET A 184 -46.58 -11.55 -9.57
C MET A 184 -47.61 -11.28 -8.47
N THR A 185 -48.85 -11.00 -8.84
CA THR A 185 -49.93 -10.82 -7.85
C THR A 185 -50.54 -12.17 -7.46
N VAL A 186 -51.18 -12.23 -6.29
CA VAL A 186 -51.90 -13.43 -5.83
C VAL A 186 -52.92 -13.91 -6.87
N ASP A 187 -53.61 -12.99 -7.55
CA ASP A 187 -54.61 -13.33 -8.57
C ASP A 187 -53.99 -13.94 -9.82
N GLU A 188 -52.88 -13.38 -10.29
CA GLU A 188 -52.14 -13.94 -11.43
C GLU A 188 -51.63 -15.34 -11.11
N PHE A 189 -51.09 -15.54 -9.91
CA PHE A 189 -50.62 -16.85 -9.44
C PHE A 189 -51.75 -17.88 -9.38
N MET A 190 -52.87 -17.56 -8.73
CA MET A 190 -54.01 -18.47 -8.61
C MET A 190 -54.67 -18.77 -9.95
N SER A 191 -54.70 -17.80 -10.87
CA SER A 191 -55.25 -17.99 -12.22
C SER A 191 -54.43 -18.99 -13.02
N LYS A 192 -53.09 -18.98 -12.92
CA LYS A 192 -52.21 -19.92 -13.60
C LYS A 192 -52.35 -21.33 -13.02
N ILE A 193 -52.34 -21.45 -11.69
CA ILE A 193 -52.47 -22.75 -11.00
C ILE A 193 -53.79 -23.45 -11.35
N ASN A 194 -54.91 -22.72 -11.30
CA ASN A 194 -56.23 -23.31 -11.54
C ASN A 194 -56.50 -23.66 -13.00
N LYS A 195 -55.82 -23.00 -13.95
CA LYS A 195 -56.03 -23.20 -15.38
C LYS A 195 -55.18 -24.36 -15.95
N GLU A 196 -54.02 -24.62 -15.36
CA GLU A 196 -53.02 -25.55 -15.89
C GLU A 196 -52.82 -26.82 -15.04
N ASN A 197 -53.74 -27.10 -14.09
CA ASN A 197 -53.73 -28.30 -13.24
C ASN A 197 -52.36 -28.60 -12.61
N TYR A 198 -51.65 -27.57 -12.15
CA TYR A 198 -50.33 -27.65 -11.52
C TYR A 198 -49.18 -28.21 -12.40
N GLN A 199 -49.42 -28.51 -13.68
CA GLN A 199 -48.43 -29.21 -14.53
C GLN A 199 -47.36 -28.29 -15.13
N SER A 200 -47.56 -26.97 -15.11
CA SER A 200 -46.71 -26.00 -15.81
C SER A 200 -45.59 -25.40 -14.96
N PHE A 201 -45.59 -25.62 -13.64
CA PHE A 201 -44.56 -25.11 -12.74
C PHE A 201 -43.73 -26.24 -12.16
N GLU A 202 -42.42 -26.05 -12.10
CA GLU A 202 -41.61 -26.88 -11.24
C GLU A 202 -41.92 -26.59 -9.77
N PHE A 203 -41.84 -27.62 -8.93
CA PHE A 203 -42.20 -27.52 -7.52
C PHE A 203 -41.46 -26.41 -6.76
N GLU A 204 -40.19 -26.19 -7.10
CA GLU A 204 -39.36 -25.14 -6.51
C GLU A 204 -39.78 -23.73 -6.96
N GLU A 205 -40.32 -23.57 -8.17
CA GLU A 205 -40.86 -22.29 -8.64
C GLU A 205 -42.12 -21.89 -7.85
N ILE A 206 -43.00 -22.86 -7.55
CA ILE A 206 -44.20 -22.62 -6.74
C ILE A 206 -43.80 -22.15 -5.33
N LYS A 207 -42.79 -22.80 -4.71
CA LYS A 207 -42.26 -22.39 -3.41
C LYS A 207 -41.75 -20.96 -3.44
N TYR A 208 -40.93 -20.61 -4.43
CA TYR A 208 -40.34 -19.28 -4.54
C TYR A 208 -41.42 -18.19 -4.67
N ILE A 209 -42.41 -18.40 -5.53
CA ILE A 209 -43.51 -17.45 -5.73
C ILE A 209 -44.34 -17.29 -4.45
N MET A 210 -44.61 -18.37 -3.71
CA MET A 210 -45.36 -18.29 -2.45
C MET A 210 -44.61 -17.52 -1.35
N ILE A 211 -43.28 -17.59 -1.33
CA ILE A 211 -42.43 -16.78 -0.43
C ILE A 211 -42.55 -15.31 -0.81
N GLU A 212 -42.42 -15.00 -2.10
CA GLU A 212 -42.47 -13.62 -2.59
C GLU A 212 -43.83 -12.95 -2.32
N LEU A 213 -44.93 -13.72 -2.40
CA LEU A 213 -46.29 -13.27 -2.12
C LEU A 213 -46.57 -13.03 -0.62
N ASN A 214 -45.68 -13.47 0.28
CA ASN A 214 -45.68 -13.18 1.72
C ASN A 214 -47.05 -13.39 2.43
N PHE A 215 -47.67 -14.55 2.25
CA PHE A 215 -48.92 -14.90 2.94
C PHE A 215 -48.74 -14.96 4.46
N GLU A 216 -49.69 -14.39 5.20
CA GLU A 216 -49.68 -14.37 6.66
C GLU A 216 -49.70 -15.81 7.22
N GLY A 217 -48.82 -16.10 8.17
CA GLY A 217 -48.74 -17.42 8.81
C GLY A 217 -48.18 -18.54 7.92
N PHE A 218 -47.76 -18.25 6.69
CA PHE A 218 -47.03 -19.20 5.86
C PHE A 218 -45.60 -19.34 6.41
N LYS A 219 -45.37 -20.42 7.15
CA LYS A 219 -44.11 -20.66 7.87
C LYS A 219 -42.97 -21.11 6.95
N GLU A 220 -41.73 -20.73 7.31
CA GLU A 220 -40.47 -21.29 6.77
C GLU A 220 -40.37 -22.83 6.85
N GLU A 221 -41.17 -23.48 7.72
CA GLU A 221 -41.28 -24.94 7.82
C GLU A 221 -41.68 -25.59 6.47
N PHE A 222 -42.39 -24.88 5.58
CA PHE A 222 -42.69 -25.40 4.23
C PHE A 222 -41.44 -25.48 3.33
N ILE A 223 -40.45 -24.61 3.56
CA ILE A 223 -39.22 -24.49 2.76
C ILE A 223 -38.20 -25.54 3.17
N THR A 224 -38.14 -25.83 4.47
CA THR A 224 -37.12 -26.71 5.09
C THR A 224 -37.47 -28.19 5.04
N ASP A 225 -38.75 -28.54 4.89
CA ASP A 225 -39.19 -29.92 4.80
C ASP A 225 -39.08 -30.51 3.37
N ARG A 226 -38.68 -31.79 3.29
CA ARG A 226 -38.52 -32.55 2.04
C ARG A 226 -39.88 -33.01 1.47
N TYR A 227 -40.77 -32.07 1.17
CA TYR A 227 -42.02 -32.39 0.47
C TYR A 227 -41.73 -32.69 -1.00
N GLN A 228 -42.37 -33.74 -1.52
CA GLN A 228 -42.13 -34.18 -2.91
C GLN A 228 -43.22 -33.70 -3.88
N PHE A 229 -44.40 -33.27 -3.38
CA PHE A 229 -45.51 -32.82 -4.24
C PHE A 229 -46.60 -32.05 -3.48
N ILE A 230 -47.27 -31.14 -4.20
CA ILE A 230 -48.46 -30.39 -3.78
C ILE A 230 -49.67 -30.99 -4.51
N VAL A 231 -50.75 -31.27 -3.79
CA VAL A 231 -52.01 -31.78 -4.36
C VAL A 231 -52.97 -30.65 -4.69
N GLN A 232 -53.06 -29.66 -3.80
CA GLN A 232 -54.00 -28.57 -3.96
C GLN A 232 -53.50 -27.33 -3.21
N ILE A 233 -53.69 -26.16 -3.80
CA ILE A 233 -53.48 -24.87 -3.15
C ILE A 233 -54.82 -24.14 -3.12
N SER A 234 -55.19 -23.62 -1.95
CA SER A 234 -56.34 -22.74 -1.78
C SER A 234 -55.94 -21.52 -0.94
N HIS A 235 -56.73 -20.46 -0.99
CA HIS A 235 -56.46 -19.22 -0.25
C HIS A 235 -57.75 -18.70 0.37
N THR A 236 -57.61 -17.83 1.37
CA THR A 236 -58.76 -17.13 1.97
C THR A 236 -59.28 -16.04 1.04
N ASN A 237 -60.55 -15.67 1.18
CA ASN A 237 -61.16 -14.62 0.35
C ASN A 237 -60.48 -13.25 0.48
N ASP A 238 -59.86 -12.98 1.63
CA ASP A 238 -59.06 -11.77 1.88
C ASP A 238 -57.63 -11.85 1.31
N LYS A 239 -57.26 -13.00 0.72
CA LYS A 239 -55.96 -13.31 0.11
C LYS A 239 -54.77 -13.20 1.05
N LYS A 240 -55.03 -13.16 2.36
CA LYS A 240 -53.98 -13.05 3.37
C LYS A 240 -53.36 -14.39 3.71
N TYR A 241 -54.13 -15.47 3.66
CA TYR A 241 -53.69 -16.80 4.06
C TYR A 241 -53.75 -17.78 2.89
N ILE A 242 -52.85 -18.76 2.92
CA ILE A 242 -52.76 -19.84 1.94
C ILE A 242 -52.78 -21.20 2.63
N PHE A 243 -53.51 -22.14 2.03
CA PHE A 243 -53.59 -23.52 2.48
C PHE A 243 -53.04 -24.43 1.39
N VAL A 244 -52.06 -25.24 1.76
CA VAL A 244 -51.42 -26.19 0.85
C VAL A 244 -51.76 -27.60 1.30
N CYS A 245 -52.56 -28.28 0.49
CA CYS A 245 -52.83 -29.70 0.65
C CYS A 245 -51.63 -30.50 0.12
N LYS A 246 -51.01 -31.23 1.04
CA LYS A 246 -49.87 -32.10 0.77
C LYS A 246 -50.39 -33.53 0.65
N PHE A 247 -49.81 -34.31 -0.25
CA PHE A 247 -49.96 -35.75 -0.14
C PHE A 247 -48.92 -36.25 0.84
N LEU A 248 -49.37 -36.97 1.86
CA LEU A 248 -48.48 -37.75 2.69
C LEU A 248 -48.35 -39.10 1.99
N SER A 249 -47.21 -39.37 1.37
CA SER A 249 -46.87 -40.73 0.96
C SER A 249 -46.79 -41.58 2.22
N ARG A 250 -47.92 -42.20 2.58
CA ARG A 250 -47.89 -43.43 3.35
C ARG A 250 -47.71 -44.53 2.31
N LEU A 251 -46.75 -45.42 2.60
CA LEU A 251 -46.68 -46.76 2.03
C LEU A 251 -48.04 -47.30 1.62
#